data_AF-A0A7M4DBH2-F1
#
_entry.id   AF-A0A7M4DBH2-F1
#
_cell.length_a   1.000
_cell.length_b   1.000
_cell.length_c   1.000
_cell.angle_alpha   90.00
_cell.angle_beta   90.00
_cell.angle_gamma   90.00
#
_symmetry.space_group_name_H-M   'P 1'
#
loop_
_entity.id
_entity.type
_entity.pdbx_description
1 polymer ?
#
loop_
_entity_poly.entity_id
_entity_poly.type
_entity_poly.pdbx_seq_one_letter_code
_entity_poly.pdbx_strand_id
1 'polypeptide(L)'
;MAKKKEIQTVTSSSLIINKNEFEKQVNDRIETGKELLSYPVKILSTRLNSLREKTNVYDETEVKSFLSEYDKWKQFNIELLKRSFDISDNEYLQEYENKISTNVWSDWVKERKYDIQKQITVFESLIERLSLIPSNIKDKIEITEENISTNKVFIVHGHDNEVKQTVARTISQLKLEPIILHEQTDQGRTVIEKFEQNSLDVNFAIILLTGDDEGKAKMETDYKTRARQNVVFEMGYFIGKLGRKRVFLLLENGVDKPGDLDGIVYVPIDNADGWKLKLVRELKAAGYSVTADDL
;
A
#
# COMPACT_ATOMS: atom_id res chain seq x y z
N MET A 1 38.24 34.60 24.95
CA MET A 1 37.34 33.47 25.21
C MET A 1 36.12 33.60 24.31
N ALA A 2 36.12 32.96 23.15
CA ALA A 2 34.95 32.90 22.28
C ALA A 2 34.05 31.74 22.74
N LYS A 3 32.82 32.04 23.15
CA LYS A 3 31.80 31.02 23.43
C LYS A 3 31.53 30.26 22.12
N LYS A 4 31.90 28.99 22.08
CA LYS A 4 31.52 28.05 21.03
C LYS A 4 29.99 27.97 21.05
N LYS A 5 29.33 28.48 20.02
CA LYS A 5 27.89 28.30 19.80
C LYS A 5 27.72 26.81 19.48
N GLU A 6 27.18 26.04 20.41
CA GLU A 6 26.75 24.68 20.14
C GLU A 6 25.70 24.74 19.03
N ILE A 7 26.02 24.13 17.89
CA ILE A 7 25.07 23.89 16.82
C ILE A 7 24.16 22.79 17.36
N GLN A 8 22.99 23.16 17.88
CA GLN A 8 21.91 22.22 18.14
C GLN A 8 21.55 21.57 16.80
N THR A 9 22.02 20.35 16.58
CA THR A 9 21.50 19.48 15.54
C THR A 9 20.01 19.28 15.83
N VAL A 10 19.14 19.86 15.00
CA VAL A 10 17.70 19.60 15.05
C VAL A 10 17.54 18.13 14.66
N THR A 11 17.47 17.25 15.66
CA THR A 11 17.06 15.87 15.47
C THR A 11 15.57 15.89 15.15
N SER A 12 15.22 15.77 13.87
CA SER A 12 13.83 15.57 13.45
C SER A 12 13.45 14.11 13.67
N SER A 13 12.26 13.88 14.18
CA SER A 13 11.77 12.54 14.47
C SER A 13 11.42 11.79 13.18
N SER A 14 11.75 10.51 13.12
CA SER A 14 11.50 9.66 11.94
C SER A 14 10.38 8.67 12.21
N LEU A 15 9.53 8.44 11.21
CA LEU A 15 8.50 7.42 11.26
C LEU A 15 9.11 6.02 11.43
N ILE A 16 8.53 5.23 12.33
CA ILE A 16 8.86 3.82 12.55
C ILE A 16 7.74 2.87 12.10
N ILE A 17 6.72 3.42 11.44
CA ILE A 17 5.66 2.69 10.72
C ILE A 17 5.63 3.16 9.25
N ASN A 18 4.96 2.41 8.37
CA ASN A 18 4.86 2.78 6.96
C ASN A 18 4.09 4.11 6.79
N LYS A 19 4.48 4.95 5.83
CA LYS A 19 3.77 6.23 5.57
C LYS A 19 2.31 6.02 5.22
N ASN A 20 1.97 5.03 4.39
CA ASN A 20 0.59 4.70 4.04
C ASN A 20 -0.22 4.22 5.26
N GLU A 21 0.42 3.43 6.13
CA GLU A 21 -0.20 2.97 7.37
C GLU A 21 -0.49 4.16 8.30
N PHE A 22 0.49 5.05 8.49
CA PHE A 22 0.33 6.28 9.26
C PHE A 22 -0.77 7.18 8.68
N GLU A 23 -0.77 7.39 7.35
CA GLU A 23 -1.80 8.16 6.64
C GLU A 23 -3.19 7.59 6.89
N LYS A 24 -3.37 6.27 6.76
CA LYS A 24 -4.65 5.61 7.00
C LYS A 24 -5.11 5.80 8.45
N GLN A 25 -4.21 5.61 9.41
CA GLN A 25 -4.53 5.78 10.83
C GLN A 25 -4.90 7.24 11.14
N VAL A 26 -4.15 8.22 10.64
CA VAL A 26 -4.43 9.65 10.85
C VAL A 26 -5.76 10.05 10.18
N ASN A 27 -6.04 9.57 8.96
CA ASN A 27 -7.32 9.84 8.28
C ASN A 27 -8.52 9.28 9.04
N ASP A 28 -8.42 8.07 9.63
CA ASP A 28 -9.44 7.52 10.53
C ASP A 28 -9.70 8.46 11.73
N ARG A 29 -8.63 9.03 12.31
CA ARG A 29 -8.76 9.95 13.44
C ARG A 29 -9.36 11.29 13.03
N ILE A 30 -9.08 11.77 11.82
CA ILE A 30 -9.72 12.97 11.25
C ILE A 30 -11.22 12.74 11.13
N GLU A 31 -11.65 11.62 10.54
CA GLU A 31 -13.08 11.31 10.38
C GLU A 31 -13.78 11.15 11.73
N THR A 32 -13.18 10.41 12.67
CA THR A 32 -13.70 10.32 14.05
C THR A 32 -13.79 11.70 14.72
N GLY A 33 -12.83 12.58 14.46
CA GLY A 33 -12.84 13.97 14.94
C GLY A 33 -14.00 14.77 14.36
N LYS A 34 -14.29 14.63 13.06
CA LYS A 34 -15.44 15.27 12.39
C LYS A 34 -16.77 14.76 12.95
N GLU A 35 -16.87 13.46 13.23
CA GLU A 35 -18.02 12.90 13.94
C GLU A 35 -18.18 13.55 15.32
N LEU A 36 -17.11 13.70 16.11
CA LEU A 36 -17.14 14.38 17.40
C LEU A 36 -17.52 15.87 17.30
N LEU A 37 -17.10 16.58 16.24
CA LEU A 37 -17.56 17.95 15.99
C LEU A 37 -19.07 18.02 15.78
N SER A 38 -19.64 17.02 15.10
CA SER A 38 -21.08 16.89 14.88
C SER A 38 -21.84 16.26 16.06
N TYR A 39 -21.15 15.77 17.09
CA TYR A 39 -21.76 15.11 18.24
C TYR A 39 -22.82 16.02 18.88
N PRO A 40 -24.09 15.56 18.97
CA PRO A 40 -25.17 16.35 19.51
C PRO A 40 -25.03 16.47 21.03
N VAL A 41 -25.16 17.68 21.54
CA VAL A 41 -25.28 17.95 22.97
C VAL A 41 -26.45 18.89 23.17
N LYS A 42 -27.48 18.41 23.85
CA LYS A 42 -28.76 19.10 24.04
C LYS A 42 -28.56 20.39 24.83
N ILE A 43 -29.03 21.48 24.25
CA ILE A 43 -29.07 22.80 24.89
C ILE A 43 -30.40 22.90 25.65
N LEU A 44 -30.33 23.13 26.96
CA LEU A 44 -31.49 23.32 27.83
C LEU A 44 -31.92 24.79 27.92
N SER A 45 -30.95 25.71 27.97
CA SER A 45 -31.21 27.15 27.95
C SER A 45 -29.97 27.93 27.50
N THR A 46 -30.13 29.22 27.21
CA THR A 46 -29.01 30.13 26.96
C THR A 46 -29.05 31.26 27.99
N ARG A 47 -27.91 31.60 28.60
CA ARG A 47 -27.79 32.64 29.62
C ARG A 47 -26.70 33.64 29.23
N LEU A 48 -26.68 34.81 29.86
CA LEU A 48 -25.60 35.78 29.73
C LEU A 48 -24.59 35.55 30.86
N ASN A 49 -23.31 35.41 30.52
CA ASN A 49 -22.24 35.36 31.52
C ASN A 49 -21.95 36.77 32.11
N SER A 50 -21.05 36.84 33.08
CA SER A 50 -20.63 38.09 33.74
C SER A 50 -20.03 39.13 32.77
N LEU A 51 -19.59 38.70 31.59
CA LEU A 51 -19.04 39.54 30.51
C LEU A 51 -20.09 39.91 29.44
N ARG A 52 -21.38 39.61 29.68
CA ARG A 52 -22.51 39.82 28.75
C ARG A 52 -22.41 39.01 27.44
N GLU A 53 -21.69 37.90 27.45
CA GLU A 53 -21.66 36.96 26.33
C GLU A 53 -22.70 35.86 26.53
N LYS A 54 -23.31 35.38 25.44
CA LYS A 54 -24.25 34.27 25.48
C LYS A 54 -23.49 32.96 25.72
N THR A 55 -23.87 32.23 26.76
CA THR A 55 -23.40 30.88 27.07
C THR A 55 -24.56 29.90 27.08
N ASN A 56 -24.34 28.72 26.52
CA ASN A 56 -25.34 27.67 26.53
C ASN A 56 -25.25 26.87 27.84
N VAL A 57 -26.40 26.50 28.36
CA VAL A 57 -26.55 25.51 29.44
C VAL A 57 -27.00 24.22 28.79
N TYR A 58 -26.18 23.19 28.88
CA TYR A 58 -26.39 21.90 28.24
C TYR A 58 -26.95 20.86 29.22
N ASP A 59 -27.47 19.76 28.69
CA ASP A 59 -27.76 18.57 29.50
C ASP A 59 -26.46 17.97 30.05
N GLU A 60 -26.36 17.85 31.39
CA GLU A 60 -25.13 17.40 32.04
C GLU A 60 -24.72 15.97 31.68
N THR A 61 -25.67 15.09 31.39
CA THR A 61 -25.40 13.69 31.05
C THR A 61 -24.83 13.59 29.65
N GLU A 62 -25.38 14.36 28.70
CA GLU A 62 -24.87 14.45 27.34
C GLU A 62 -23.50 15.14 27.28
N VAL A 63 -23.27 16.18 28.10
CA VAL A 63 -21.94 16.80 28.24
C VAL A 63 -20.92 15.78 28.72
N LYS A 64 -21.21 15.01 29.77
CA LYS A 64 -20.30 13.99 30.28
C LYS A 64 -19.99 12.91 29.23
N SER A 65 -21.01 12.51 28.47
CA SER A 65 -20.85 11.51 27.40
C SER A 65 -19.95 12.05 26.27
N PHE A 66 -20.22 13.26 25.79
CA PHE A 66 -19.38 13.93 24.80
C PHE A 66 -17.92 14.10 25.27
N LEU A 67 -17.73 14.59 26.50
CA LEU A 67 -16.40 14.77 27.06
C LEU A 67 -15.65 13.44 27.20
N SER A 68 -16.34 12.35 27.53
CA SER A 68 -15.73 11.01 27.58
C SER A 68 -15.27 10.54 26.20
N GLU A 69 -16.08 10.72 25.17
CA GLU A 69 -15.71 10.35 23.79
C GLU A 69 -14.57 11.22 23.25
N TYR A 70 -14.60 12.52 23.55
CA TYR A 70 -13.47 13.41 23.26
C TYR A 70 -12.19 12.95 23.94
N ASP A 71 -12.24 12.58 25.22
CA ASP A 71 -11.04 12.20 25.96
C ASP A 71 -10.44 10.89 25.43
N LYS A 72 -11.29 9.89 25.11
CA LYS A 72 -10.85 8.66 24.44
C LYS A 72 -10.19 8.96 23.10
N TRP A 73 -10.81 9.80 22.28
CA TRP A 73 -10.27 10.18 20.98
C TRP A 73 -8.92 10.87 21.10
N LYS A 74 -8.81 11.83 22.03
CA LYS A 74 -7.58 12.58 22.32
C LYS A 74 -6.47 11.66 22.81
N GLN A 75 -6.74 10.77 23.77
CA GLN A 75 -5.73 9.84 24.30
C GLN A 75 -5.23 8.88 23.23
N PHE A 76 -6.11 8.38 22.38
CA PHE A 76 -5.72 7.55 21.24
C PHE A 76 -4.75 8.32 20.32
N ASN A 77 -5.09 9.56 19.96
CA ASN A 77 -4.30 10.39 19.06
C ASN A 77 -2.91 10.70 19.63
N ILE A 78 -2.82 10.94 20.95
CA ILE A 78 -1.56 11.12 21.67
C ILE A 78 -0.70 9.85 21.56
N GLU A 79 -1.26 8.68 21.86
CA GLU A 79 -0.50 7.42 21.76
C GLU A 79 -0.14 7.06 20.31
N LEU A 80 -1.01 7.35 19.35
CA LEU A 80 -0.71 7.20 17.93
C LEU A 80 0.56 7.97 17.55
N LEU A 81 0.62 9.26 17.88
CA LEU A 81 1.79 10.10 17.58
C LEU A 81 3.03 9.68 18.38
N LYS A 82 2.89 9.21 19.62
CA LYS A 82 4.03 8.69 20.40
C LYS A 82 4.62 7.41 19.81
N ARG A 83 3.77 6.53 19.27
CA ARG A 83 4.18 5.19 18.80
C ARG A 83 4.54 5.16 17.32
N SER A 84 4.17 6.18 16.55
CA SER A 84 4.47 6.23 15.11
C SER A 84 5.90 6.70 14.82
N PHE A 85 6.58 7.30 15.78
CA PHE A 85 7.91 7.90 15.62
C PHE A 85 8.95 7.23 16.53
N ASP A 86 10.22 7.34 16.13
CA ASP A 86 11.37 6.85 16.90
C ASP A 86 11.59 7.61 18.21
N ILE A 87 11.17 8.87 18.27
CA ILE A 87 11.15 9.70 19.46
C ILE A 87 9.70 9.84 19.94
N SER A 88 9.42 9.39 21.17
CA SER A 88 8.07 9.46 21.73
C SER A 88 7.61 10.89 22.03
N ASP A 89 8.52 11.78 22.42
CA ASP A 89 8.27 13.21 22.62
C ASP A 89 8.71 13.99 21.37
N ASN A 90 8.07 13.69 20.24
CA ASN A 90 8.38 14.28 18.94
C ASN A 90 7.67 15.63 18.72
N GLU A 91 8.19 16.39 17.75
CA GLU A 91 7.68 17.70 17.36
C GLU A 91 6.21 17.69 16.90
N TYR A 92 5.74 16.57 16.33
CA TYR A 92 4.37 16.42 15.83
C TYR A 92 3.37 16.19 16.97
N LEU A 93 3.75 15.40 17.98
CA LEU A 93 3.00 15.28 19.23
C LEU A 93 2.87 16.63 19.93
N GLN A 94 3.97 17.37 20.06
CA GLN A 94 3.96 18.69 20.69
C GLN A 94 3.05 19.66 19.92
N GLU A 95 3.10 19.67 18.59
CA GLU A 95 2.21 20.49 17.77
C GLU A 95 0.73 20.16 18.02
N TYR A 96 0.40 18.87 18.16
CA TYR A 96 -0.94 18.38 18.45
C TYR A 96 -1.42 18.76 19.86
N GLU A 97 -0.60 18.53 20.89
CA GLU A 97 -0.96 18.83 22.28
C GLU A 97 -1.05 20.32 22.57
N ASN A 98 -0.23 21.15 21.91
CA ASN A 98 -0.28 22.62 22.01
C ASN A 98 -1.60 23.22 21.52
N LYS A 99 -2.46 22.44 20.84
CA LYS A 99 -3.80 22.90 20.44
C LYS A 99 -4.85 22.75 21.53
N ILE A 100 -4.54 22.07 22.63
CA ILE A 100 -5.46 21.86 23.75
C ILE A 100 -5.51 23.13 24.60
N SER A 101 -6.67 23.76 24.71
CA SER A 101 -6.83 24.90 25.63
C SER A 101 -6.69 24.47 27.10
N THR A 102 -5.77 25.13 27.81
CA THR A 102 -5.56 25.00 29.26
C THR A 102 -6.53 25.86 30.08
N ASN A 103 -7.16 26.84 29.43
CA ASN A 103 -8.08 27.79 30.06
C ASN A 103 -9.51 27.45 29.64
N VAL A 104 -10.23 26.74 30.51
CA VAL A 104 -11.65 26.41 30.34
C VAL A 104 -12.49 27.27 31.28
N TRP A 105 -13.11 28.34 30.77
CA TRP A 105 -13.73 29.37 31.62
C TRP A 105 -15.25 29.47 31.47
N SER A 106 -15.86 28.97 30.37
CA SER A 106 -17.30 29.23 30.17
C SER A 106 -18.14 28.14 29.49
N ASP A 107 -17.74 27.61 28.33
CA ASP A 107 -18.56 26.69 27.55
C ASP A 107 -17.72 25.49 27.12
N TRP A 108 -17.75 24.45 27.95
CA TRP A 108 -16.87 23.29 27.80
C TRP A 108 -17.12 22.54 26.50
N VAL A 109 -18.36 22.49 26.04
CA VAL A 109 -18.73 21.83 24.77
C VAL A 109 -18.13 22.61 23.61
N LYS A 110 -18.36 23.92 23.57
CA LYS A 110 -17.86 24.79 22.51
C LYS A 110 -16.34 24.83 22.47
N GLU A 111 -15.70 24.93 23.63
CA GLU A 111 -14.24 24.97 23.76
C GLU A 111 -13.61 23.64 23.33
N ARG A 112 -14.17 22.49 23.73
CA ARG A 112 -13.67 21.18 23.28
C ARG A 112 -13.90 20.95 21.79
N LYS A 113 -15.03 21.39 21.22
CA LYS A 113 -15.23 21.39 19.77
C LYS A 113 -14.18 22.25 19.05
N TYR A 114 -13.80 23.37 19.62
CA TYR A 114 -12.72 24.20 19.08
C TYR A 114 -11.34 23.52 19.15
N ASP A 115 -11.04 22.83 20.26
CA ASP A 115 -9.82 22.03 20.41
C ASP A 115 -9.77 20.90 19.35
N ILE A 116 -10.88 20.16 19.17
CA ILE A 116 -11.00 19.12 18.14
C ILE A 116 -10.70 19.69 16.75
N GLN A 117 -11.29 20.83 16.39
CA GLN A 117 -11.07 21.46 15.08
C GLN A 117 -9.58 21.76 14.86
N LYS A 118 -8.90 22.34 15.86
CA LYS A 118 -7.47 22.63 15.77
C LYS A 118 -6.61 21.38 15.68
N GLN A 119 -6.96 20.34 16.42
CA GLN A 119 -6.27 19.06 16.42
C GLN A 119 -6.42 18.33 15.07
N ILE A 120 -7.61 18.39 14.46
CA ILE A 120 -7.85 17.93 13.09
C ILE A 120 -6.96 18.68 12.11
N THR A 121 -6.87 20.01 12.20
CA THR A 121 -6.00 20.79 11.31
C THR A 121 -4.52 20.40 11.42
N VAL A 122 -4.04 20.01 12.61
CA VAL A 122 -2.68 19.47 12.77
C VAL A 122 -2.53 18.15 12.00
N PHE A 123 -3.52 17.25 12.12
CA PHE A 123 -3.53 16.00 11.37
C PHE A 123 -3.60 16.19 9.85
N GLU A 124 -4.47 17.07 9.36
CA GLU A 124 -4.55 17.43 7.93
C GLU A 124 -3.19 17.97 7.44
N SER A 125 -2.56 18.85 8.21
CA SER A 125 -1.22 19.37 7.89
C SER A 125 -0.14 18.27 7.90
N LEU A 126 -0.23 17.29 8.81
CA LEU A 126 0.68 16.14 8.83
C LEU A 126 0.55 15.28 7.57
N ILE A 127 -0.68 15.06 7.08
CA ILE A 127 -0.92 14.34 5.83
C ILE A 127 -0.30 15.10 4.65
N GLU A 128 -0.54 16.41 4.54
CA GLU A 128 -0.01 17.23 3.44
C GLU A 128 1.54 17.22 3.37
N ARG A 129 2.20 17.19 4.53
CA ARG A 129 3.68 17.17 4.61
C ARG A 129 4.27 15.78 4.81
N LEU A 130 3.47 14.71 4.75
CA LEU A 130 3.91 13.34 5.05
C LEU A 130 5.07 12.88 4.16
N SER A 131 5.11 13.33 2.90
CA SER A 131 6.21 13.06 1.97
C SER A 131 7.56 13.62 2.47
N LEU A 132 7.53 14.72 3.24
CA LEU A 132 8.69 15.40 3.79
C LEU A 132 9.12 14.85 5.16
N ILE A 133 8.29 14.06 5.82
CA ILE A 133 8.60 13.44 7.12
C ILE A 133 9.62 12.30 6.89
N PRO A 134 10.76 12.29 7.60
CA PRO A 134 11.72 11.19 7.54
C PRO A 134 11.09 9.85 7.95
N SER A 135 11.51 8.75 7.33
CA SER A 135 11.05 7.40 7.68
C SER A 135 12.23 6.45 7.80
N ASN A 136 12.26 5.69 8.90
CA ASN A 136 13.22 4.60 9.12
C ASN A 136 12.80 3.31 8.40
N ILE A 137 11.56 3.27 7.91
CA ILE A 137 11.06 2.19 7.07
C ILE A 137 11.19 2.64 5.62
N LYS A 138 12.03 1.92 4.85
CA LYS A 138 11.99 1.99 3.39
C LYS A 138 10.60 1.57 2.97
N ASP A 139 9.87 2.45 2.28
CA ASP A 139 8.52 2.20 1.78
C ASP A 139 8.48 0.83 1.07
N LYS A 140 8.01 -0.18 1.79
CA LYS A 140 7.47 -1.38 1.15
C LYS A 140 6.11 -0.91 0.69
N ILE A 141 5.97 -0.74 -0.63
CA ILE A 141 4.71 -0.42 -1.28
C ILE A 141 3.69 -1.47 -0.81
N GLU A 142 2.86 -1.11 0.17
CA GLU A 142 1.73 -1.91 0.58
C GLU A 142 0.61 -1.62 -0.39
N ILE A 143 0.39 -2.60 -1.27
CA ILE A 143 -0.71 -2.68 -2.20
C ILE A 143 -1.99 -2.88 -1.38
N THR A 144 -2.69 -1.79 -1.04
CA THR A 144 -4.10 -1.83 -0.67
C THR A 144 -4.93 -2.07 -1.94
N GLU A 145 -5.99 -2.87 -1.81
CA GLU A 145 -6.92 -3.35 -2.85
C GLU A 145 -6.89 -2.52 -4.16
N GLU A 146 -6.15 -3.04 -5.14
CA GLU A 146 -5.97 -2.39 -6.44
C GLU A 146 -7.31 -2.21 -7.14
N ASN A 147 -7.73 -0.95 -7.33
CA ASN A 147 -8.30 -0.59 -8.61
C ASN A 147 -7.26 -0.95 -9.67
N ILE A 148 -7.58 -1.89 -10.55
CA ILE A 148 -6.74 -2.20 -11.70
C ILE A 148 -6.57 -0.93 -12.50
N SER A 149 -5.37 -0.35 -12.45
CA SER A 149 -5.04 0.86 -13.19
C SER A 149 -4.72 0.60 -14.66
N THR A 150 -4.53 -0.67 -15.05
CA THR A 150 -4.00 -1.06 -16.36
C THR A 150 -4.55 -2.41 -16.82
N ASN A 151 -4.88 -2.52 -18.11
CA ASN A 151 -5.28 -3.79 -18.75
C ASN A 151 -4.06 -4.61 -19.24
N LYS A 152 -2.85 -4.21 -18.87
CA LYS A 152 -1.61 -4.82 -19.36
C LYS A 152 -1.24 -6.03 -18.53
N VAL A 153 -0.88 -7.11 -19.22
CA VAL A 153 -0.39 -8.35 -18.63
C VAL A 153 0.99 -8.64 -19.21
N PHE A 154 1.98 -8.73 -18.33
CA PHE A 154 3.34 -9.02 -18.76
C PHE A 154 3.52 -10.51 -19.05
N ILE A 155 4.17 -10.85 -20.16
CA ILE A 155 4.49 -12.23 -20.52
C ILE A 155 6.02 -12.37 -20.54
N VAL A 156 6.53 -13.14 -19.59
CA VAL A 156 7.92 -13.57 -19.52
C VAL A 156 8.05 -14.90 -20.25
N HIS A 157 9.02 -15.01 -21.16
CA HIS A 157 9.20 -16.22 -21.97
C HIS A 157 10.67 -16.47 -22.30
N GLY A 158 10.99 -17.74 -22.58
CA GLY A 158 12.28 -18.18 -23.12
C GLY A 158 12.33 -18.08 -24.65
N HIS A 159 12.84 -19.11 -25.31
CA HIS A 159 12.93 -19.18 -26.77
C HIS A 159 11.73 -19.86 -27.42
N ASP A 160 10.84 -20.48 -26.65
CA ASP A 160 9.60 -21.05 -27.18
C ASP A 160 8.64 -19.96 -27.66
N ASN A 161 8.60 -19.77 -28.98
CA ASN A 161 7.74 -18.79 -29.61
C ASN A 161 6.30 -19.28 -29.75
N GLU A 162 6.05 -20.58 -29.83
CA GLU A 162 4.70 -21.12 -30.05
C GLU A 162 3.83 -20.94 -28.81
N VAL A 163 4.35 -21.33 -27.65
CA VAL A 163 3.67 -21.14 -26.36
C VAL A 163 3.47 -19.66 -26.10
N LYS A 164 4.51 -18.83 -26.34
CA LYS A 164 4.42 -17.38 -26.20
C LYS A 164 3.28 -16.78 -27.01
N GLN A 165 3.19 -17.11 -28.30
CA GLN A 165 2.14 -16.57 -29.18
C GLN A 165 0.75 -17.06 -28.78
N THR A 166 0.63 -18.32 -28.35
CA THR A 166 -0.64 -18.89 -27.86
C THR A 166 -1.14 -18.15 -26.62
N VAL A 167 -0.24 -17.86 -25.67
CA VAL A 167 -0.56 -17.11 -24.45
C VAL A 167 -0.91 -15.66 -24.78
N ALA A 168 -0.12 -14.99 -25.62
CA ALA A 168 -0.39 -13.62 -26.04
C ALA A 168 -1.77 -13.47 -26.70
N ARG A 169 -2.10 -14.40 -27.62
CA ARG A 169 -3.41 -14.45 -28.28
C ARG A 169 -4.54 -14.65 -27.27
N THR A 170 -4.36 -15.56 -26.32
CA THR A 170 -5.34 -15.81 -25.25
C THR A 170 -5.61 -14.54 -24.43
N ILE A 171 -4.56 -13.79 -24.09
CA ILE A 171 -4.68 -12.51 -23.37
C ILE A 171 -5.43 -11.46 -24.21
N SER A 172 -5.12 -11.35 -25.49
CA SER A 172 -5.85 -10.45 -26.39
C SER A 172 -7.32 -10.83 -26.56
N GLN A 173 -7.65 -12.14 -26.61
CA GLN A 173 -9.04 -12.62 -26.65
C GLN A 173 -9.82 -12.18 -25.41
N LEU A 174 -9.19 -12.21 -24.23
CA LEU A 174 -9.74 -11.69 -22.97
C LEU A 174 -9.80 -10.15 -22.90
N LYS A 175 -9.53 -9.45 -24.00
CA LYS A 175 -9.52 -7.97 -24.11
C LYS A 175 -8.48 -7.30 -23.21
N LEU A 176 -7.39 -8.00 -22.92
CA LEU A 176 -6.22 -7.50 -22.20
C LEU A 176 -5.06 -7.24 -23.17
N GLU A 177 -4.08 -6.44 -22.73
CA GLU A 177 -2.92 -6.06 -23.54
C GLU A 177 -1.68 -6.89 -23.13
N PRO A 178 -1.20 -7.82 -23.97
CA PRO A 178 0.01 -8.58 -23.66
C PRO A 178 1.26 -7.71 -23.85
N ILE A 179 2.12 -7.66 -22.85
CA ILE A 179 3.43 -7.01 -22.92
C ILE A 179 4.52 -8.07 -22.99
N ILE A 180 5.20 -8.15 -24.14
CA ILE A 180 6.33 -9.06 -24.38
C ILE A 180 7.60 -8.22 -24.55
N LEU A 181 8.60 -8.45 -23.70
CA LEU A 181 9.79 -7.60 -23.62
C LEU A 181 10.55 -7.45 -24.95
N HIS A 182 10.74 -8.55 -25.69
CA HIS A 182 11.47 -8.55 -26.95
C HIS A 182 10.75 -7.79 -28.08
N GLU A 183 9.46 -7.52 -27.94
CA GLU A 183 8.67 -6.79 -28.93
C GLU A 183 8.62 -5.27 -28.67
N GLN A 184 9.07 -4.84 -27.48
CA GLN A 184 9.10 -3.42 -27.12
C GLN A 184 10.29 -2.71 -27.78
N THR A 185 10.19 -1.38 -27.98
CA THR A 185 11.31 -0.60 -28.52
C THR A 185 12.45 -0.46 -27.51
N ASP A 186 13.71 -0.54 -27.96
CA ASP A 186 14.87 -0.48 -27.07
C ASP A 186 15.17 0.94 -26.56
N GLN A 187 14.88 1.98 -27.35
CA GLN A 187 15.10 3.40 -27.01
C GLN A 187 16.51 3.72 -26.46
N GLY A 188 17.53 2.95 -26.87
CA GLY A 188 18.91 3.09 -26.37
C GLY A 188 19.15 2.58 -24.95
N ARG A 189 18.17 1.90 -24.35
CA ARG A 189 18.25 1.32 -23.00
C ARG A 189 18.86 -0.06 -23.01
N THR A 190 19.43 -0.45 -21.87
CA THR A 190 19.81 -1.83 -21.61
C THR A 190 18.56 -2.71 -21.45
N VAL A 191 18.72 -4.03 -21.61
CA VAL A 191 17.63 -5.00 -21.45
C VAL A 191 16.98 -4.90 -20.06
N ILE A 192 17.78 -4.67 -19.01
CA ILE A 192 17.27 -4.57 -17.64
C ILE A 192 16.45 -3.28 -17.42
N GLU A 193 16.89 -2.14 -17.94
CA GLU A 193 16.14 -0.87 -17.84
C GLU A 193 14.83 -0.94 -18.63
N LYS A 194 14.85 -1.60 -19.79
CA LYS A 194 13.67 -1.86 -20.60
C LYS A 194 12.67 -2.74 -19.85
N PHE A 195 13.16 -3.80 -19.19
CA PHE A 195 12.35 -4.68 -18.35
C PHE A 195 11.73 -3.91 -17.18
N GLU A 196 12.53 -3.17 -16.42
CA GLU A 196 12.05 -2.38 -15.29
C GLU A 196 10.96 -1.40 -15.73
N GLN A 197 11.20 -0.62 -16.80
CA GLN A 197 10.21 0.35 -17.28
C GLN A 197 8.89 -0.31 -17.69
N ASN A 198 8.94 -1.37 -18.50
CA ASN A 198 7.73 -2.04 -18.99
C ASN A 198 7.00 -2.80 -17.88
N SER A 199 7.70 -3.12 -16.79
CA SER A 199 7.09 -3.73 -15.61
C SER A 199 6.37 -2.72 -14.71
N LEU A 200 6.56 -1.40 -14.86
CA LEU A 200 5.94 -0.39 -13.98
C LEU A 200 4.42 -0.30 -14.15
N ASP A 201 3.92 -0.59 -15.35
CA ASP A 201 2.52 -0.38 -15.75
C ASP A 201 1.77 -1.72 -15.93
N VAL A 202 2.14 -2.74 -15.17
CA VAL A 202 1.50 -4.06 -15.19
C VAL A 202 1.14 -4.51 -13.77
N ASN A 203 -0.06 -5.09 -13.64
CA ASN A 203 -0.58 -5.58 -12.36
C ASN A 203 -0.79 -7.11 -12.37
N PHE A 204 -0.33 -7.78 -13.43
CA PHE A 204 -0.35 -9.23 -13.56
C PHE A 204 0.78 -9.68 -14.49
N ALA A 205 1.42 -10.81 -14.16
CA ALA A 205 2.46 -11.41 -14.98
C ALA A 205 2.21 -12.89 -15.22
N ILE A 206 2.50 -13.36 -16.43
CA ILE A 206 2.48 -14.75 -16.84
C ILE A 206 3.91 -15.16 -17.16
N ILE A 207 4.39 -16.22 -16.50
CA ILE A 207 5.75 -16.72 -16.66
C ILE A 207 5.69 -18.07 -17.38
N LEU A 208 6.37 -18.16 -18.52
CA LEU A 208 6.47 -19.38 -19.33
C LEU A 208 7.79 -20.09 -19.00
N LEU A 209 7.69 -21.17 -18.23
CA LEU A 209 8.82 -22.02 -17.84
C LEU A 209 8.93 -23.19 -18.82
N THR A 210 9.54 -22.91 -19.97
CA THR A 210 9.79 -23.85 -21.08
C THR A 210 11.19 -24.43 -21.02
N GLY A 211 11.43 -25.56 -21.69
CA GLY A 211 12.69 -26.30 -21.66
C GLY A 211 13.80 -25.69 -22.51
N ASP A 212 14.27 -24.50 -22.15
CA ASP A 212 15.25 -23.74 -22.95
C ASP A 212 16.71 -24.08 -22.65
N ASP A 213 17.01 -24.45 -21.42
CA ASP A 213 18.36 -24.72 -20.94
C ASP A 213 18.43 -26.14 -20.33
N GLU A 214 19.64 -26.69 -20.21
CA GLU A 214 19.90 -27.90 -19.42
C GLU A 214 20.80 -27.59 -18.23
N GLY A 215 20.63 -28.32 -17.13
CA GLY A 215 21.46 -28.18 -15.95
C GLY A 215 21.23 -29.26 -14.92
N LYS A 216 22.05 -29.27 -13.88
CA LYS A 216 21.96 -30.24 -12.78
C LYS A 216 22.58 -29.69 -11.51
N ALA A 217 22.15 -30.21 -10.36
CA ALA A 217 22.83 -29.94 -9.11
C ALA A 217 24.23 -30.57 -9.11
N LYS A 218 25.16 -30.03 -8.31
CA LYS A 218 26.55 -30.52 -8.24
C LYS A 218 26.65 -32.01 -7.91
N MET A 219 25.69 -32.52 -7.14
CA MET A 219 25.64 -33.92 -6.68
C MET A 219 24.80 -34.83 -7.61
N GLU A 220 24.20 -34.28 -8.66
CA GLU A 220 23.41 -35.05 -9.63
C GLU A 220 24.26 -35.49 -10.83
N THR A 221 23.96 -36.67 -11.35
CA THR A 221 24.64 -37.26 -12.51
C THR A 221 24.05 -36.78 -13.82
N ASP A 222 22.73 -36.73 -13.91
CA ASP A 222 22.00 -36.49 -15.15
C ASP A 222 21.64 -35.01 -15.30
N TYR A 223 21.76 -34.50 -16.52
CA TYR A 223 21.24 -33.19 -16.87
C TYR A 223 19.72 -33.24 -16.93
N LYS A 224 19.09 -32.18 -16.44
CA LYS A 224 17.65 -31.95 -16.53
C LYS A 224 17.38 -30.75 -17.40
N THR A 225 16.33 -30.84 -18.20
CA THR A 225 15.74 -29.70 -18.89
C THR A 225 15.20 -28.71 -17.86
N ARG A 226 15.45 -27.41 -18.05
CA ARG A 226 15.04 -26.35 -17.12
C ARG A 226 14.69 -25.08 -17.86
N ALA A 227 13.93 -24.22 -17.18
CA ALA A 227 13.64 -22.88 -17.66
C ALA A 227 14.91 -22.04 -17.82
N ARG A 228 14.88 -21.12 -18.80
CA ARG A 228 15.96 -20.16 -19.04
C ARG A 228 16.28 -19.35 -17.78
N GLN A 229 17.56 -19.15 -17.48
CA GLN A 229 17.94 -18.45 -16.23
C GLN A 229 17.35 -17.04 -16.10
N ASN A 230 17.28 -16.28 -17.21
CA ASN A 230 16.66 -14.95 -17.21
C ASN A 230 15.17 -15.02 -16.87
N VAL A 231 14.45 -16.03 -17.36
CA VAL A 231 13.04 -16.25 -17.03
C VAL A 231 12.88 -16.52 -15.53
N VAL A 232 13.78 -17.30 -14.93
CA VAL A 232 13.77 -17.56 -13.47
C VAL A 232 14.04 -16.28 -12.68
N PHE A 233 14.95 -15.42 -13.15
CA PHE A 233 15.22 -14.12 -12.54
C PHE A 233 13.99 -13.19 -12.61
N GLU A 234 13.39 -13.06 -13.79
CA GLU A 234 12.20 -12.22 -14.02
C GLU A 234 10.98 -12.73 -13.25
N MET A 235 10.83 -14.05 -13.11
CA MET A 235 9.86 -14.68 -12.21
C MET A 235 10.03 -14.21 -10.77
N GLY A 236 11.26 -14.26 -10.25
CA GLY A 236 11.57 -13.78 -8.89
C GLY A 236 11.27 -12.30 -8.72
N TYR A 237 11.61 -11.48 -9.72
CA TYR A 237 11.29 -10.05 -9.74
C TYR A 237 9.79 -9.79 -9.65
N PHE A 238 8.97 -10.42 -10.50
CA PHE A 238 7.53 -10.21 -10.49
C PHE A 238 6.85 -10.76 -9.23
N ILE A 239 7.34 -11.87 -8.66
CA ILE A 239 6.87 -12.35 -7.36
C ILE A 239 7.15 -11.31 -6.27
N GLY A 240 8.34 -10.70 -6.27
CA GLY A 240 8.70 -9.65 -5.31
C GLY A 240 7.92 -8.36 -5.50
N LYS A 241 7.63 -7.99 -6.75
CA LYS A 241 6.96 -6.74 -7.12
C LYS A 241 5.43 -6.79 -6.98
N LEU A 242 4.80 -7.80 -7.59
CA LEU A 242 3.33 -7.93 -7.68
C LEU A 242 2.76 -8.83 -6.56
N GLY A 243 3.62 -9.60 -5.90
CA GLY A 243 3.21 -10.67 -5.01
C GLY A 243 2.76 -11.93 -5.76
N ARG A 244 2.80 -13.07 -5.05
CA ARG A 244 2.49 -14.39 -5.63
C ARG A 244 1.08 -14.51 -6.24
N LYS A 245 0.10 -13.75 -5.74
CA LYS A 245 -1.30 -13.81 -6.19
C LYS A 245 -1.53 -13.20 -7.58
N ARG A 246 -0.56 -12.44 -8.09
CA ARG A 246 -0.62 -11.73 -9.39
C ARG A 246 0.40 -12.27 -10.39
N VAL A 247 0.94 -13.46 -10.13
CA VAL A 247 1.91 -14.14 -10.99
C VAL A 247 1.39 -15.53 -11.33
N PHE A 248 1.19 -15.80 -12.61
CA PHE A 248 0.70 -17.07 -13.12
C PHE A 248 1.85 -17.84 -13.78
N LEU A 249 2.17 -19.02 -13.24
CA LEU A 249 3.30 -19.83 -13.70
C LEU A 249 2.80 -20.97 -14.59
N LEU A 250 3.17 -20.92 -15.86
CA LEU A 250 2.98 -22.01 -16.81
C LEU A 250 4.27 -22.81 -16.90
N LEU A 251 4.18 -24.12 -16.68
CA LEU A 251 5.32 -25.03 -16.68
C LEU A 251 5.13 -26.10 -17.75
N GLU A 252 6.11 -26.22 -18.64
CA GLU A 252 6.13 -27.29 -19.63
C GLU A 252 6.40 -28.65 -18.97
N ASN A 253 5.77 -29.70 -19.48
CA ASN A 253 5.93 -31.04 -18.93
C ASN A 253 7.38 -31.53 -19.07
N GLY A 254 7.95 -32.02 -17.97
CA GLY A 254 9.33 -32.53 -17.94
C GLY A 254 10.39 -31.46 -17.67
N VAL A 255 10.02 -30.17 -17.59
CA VAL A 255 10.92 -29.10 -17.16
C VAL A 255 11.09 -29.12 -15.64
N ASP A 256 12.34 -29.09 -15.20
CA ASP A 256 12.70 -29.05 -13.79
C ASP A 256 12.25 -27.72 -13.15
N LYS A 257 11.68 -27.82 -11.95
CA LYS A 257 11.15 -26.66 -11.25
C LYS A 257 12.30 -25.82 -10.69
N PRO A 258 12.22 -24.47 -10.75
CA PRO A 258 13.26 -23.63 -10.16
C PRO A 258 13.26 -23.72 -8.62
N GLY A 259 14.01 -24.67 -8.05
CA GLY A 259 14.22 -24.85 -6.60
C GLY A 259 13.01 -25.34 -5.79
N ASP A 260 13.24 -25.67 -4.52
CA ASP A 260 12.20 -26.04 -3.53
C ASP A 260 11.41 -24.80 -3.07
N LEU A 261 10.70 -24.17 -4.01
CA LEU A 261 9.76 -23.09 -3.74
C LEU A 261 8.45 -23.67 -3.19
N ASP A 262 8.52 -24.23 -1.98
CA ASP A 262 7.38 -24.81 -1.28
C ASP A 262 6.20 -23.81 -1.24
N GLY A 263 5.05 -24.26 -1.74
CA GLY A 263 3.83 -23.47 -1.80
C GLY A 263 3.63 -22.62 -3.07
N ILE A 264 4.52 -22.72 -4.07
CA ILE A 264 4.25 -22.16 -5.41
C ILE A 264 3.52 -23.18 -6.28
N VAL A 265 2.39 -22.75 -6.87
CA VAL A 265 1.58 -23.58 -7.75
C VAL A 265 2.00 -23.34 -9.20
N TYR A 266 2.45 -24.42 -9.86
CA TYR A 266 2.74 -24.44 -11.29
C TYR A 266 1.54 -25.02 -12.05
N VAL A 267 1.17 -24.39 -13.16
CA VAL A 267 0.11 -24.86 -14.04
C VAL A 267 0.76 -25.55 -15.24
N PRO A 268 0.47 -26.82 -15.51
CA PRO A 268 1.04 -27.49 -16.67
C PRO A 268 0.56 -26.82 -17.96
N ILE A 269 1.47 -26.64 -18.91
CA ILE A 269 1.11 -26.37 -20.29
C ILE A 269 0.61 -27.68 -20.87
N ASP A 270 -0.71 -27.78 -21.06
CA ASP A 270 -1.39 -28.97 -21.58
C ASP A 270 -1.94 -28.73 -22.99
N ASN A 271 -2.09 -29.82 -23.75
CA ASN A 271 -2.67 -29.79 -25.10
C ASN A 271 -4.20 -29.64 -25.07
N ALA A 272 -4.82 -29.65 -23.89
CA ALA A 272 -6.27 -29.57 -23.72
C ALA A 272 -6.72 -28.13 -23.41
N ASP A 273 -5.80 -27.16 -23.43
CA ASP A 273 -6.03 -25.75 -23.09
C ASP A 273 -6.65 -25.54 -21.70
N GLY A 274 -6.51 -26.51 -20.79
CA GLY A 274 -7.09 -26.47 -19.44
C GLY A 274 -6.55 -25.31 -18.60
N TRP A 275 -5.32 -24.90 -18.89
CA TRP A 275 -4.68 -23.75 -18.27
C TRP A 275 -5.40 -22.42 -18.56
N LYS A 276 -6.11 -22.27 -19.70
CA LYS A 276 -6.81 -21.02 -20.06
C LYS A 276 -7.95 -20.71 -19.10
N LEU A 277 -8.75 -21.73 -18.74
CA LEU A 277 -9.83 -21.58 -17.76
C LEU A 277 -9.31 -21.24 -16.37
N LYS A 278 -8.15 -21.82 -16.00
CA LYS A 278 -7.50 -21.49 -14.74
C LYS A 278 -6.98 -20.05 -14.74
N LEU A 279 -6.37 -19.62 -15.84
CA LEU A 279 -5.92 -18.23 -16.02
C LEU A 279 -7.09 -17.24 -15.86
N VAL A 280 -8.25 -17.50 -16.46
CA VAL A 280 -9.45 -16.65 -16.30
C VAL A 280 -9.85 -16.52 -14.83
N ARG A 281 -9.80 -17.62 -14.06
CA ARG A 281 -10.12 -17.59 -12.62
C ARG A 281 -9.12 -16.77 -11.82
N GLU A 282 -7.83 -16.91 -12.08
CA GLU A 282 -6.78 -16.15 -11.40
C GLU A 282 -6.84 -14.65 -11.76
N LEU A 283 -7.07 -14.33 -13.04
CA LEU A 283 -7.29 -12.94 -13.48
C LEU A 283 -8.50 -12.31 -12.78
N LYS A 284 -9.63 -13.02 -12.68
CA LYS A 284 -10.80 -12.57 -11.91
C LYS A 284 -10.48 -12.35 -10.43
N ALA A 285 -9.75 -13.29 -9.82
CA ALA A 285 -9.33 -13.17 -8.42
C ALA A 285 -8.37 -11.99 -8.19
N ALA A 286 -7.58 -11.63 -9.21
CA ALA A 286 -6.72 -10.45 -9.25
C ALA A 286 -7.47 -9.14 -9.59
N GLY A 287 -8.79 -9.20 -9.79
CA GLY A 287 -9.69 -8.07 -10.03
C GLY A 287 -10.05 -7.79 -11.49
N TYR A 288 -9.51 -8.56 -12.45
CA TYR A 288 -9.70 -8.28 -13.88
C TYR A 288 -11.11 -8.65 -14.33
N SER A 289 -11.73 -7.77 -15.13
CA SER A 289 -13.04 -8.00 -15.74
C SER A 289 -12.93 -8.86 -17.01
N VAL A 290 -12.64 -10.15 -16.84
CA VAL A 290 -12.54 -11.14 -17.93
C VAL A 290 -13.65 -12.19 -17.86
N THR A 291 -13.99 -12.84 -18.98
CA THR A 291 -14.91 -13.99 -19.00
C THR A 291 -14.34 -15.16 -19.79
N ALA A 292 -14.75 -16.38 -19.44
CA ALA A 292 -14.37 -17.57 -20.20
C ALA A 292 -15.08 -17.66 -21.56
N ASP A 293 -16.18 -16.93 -21.73
CA ASP A 293 -16.92 -16.88 -23.01
C ASP A 293 -16.14 -16.15 -24.12
N ASP A 294 -15.10 -15.40 -23.76
CA ASP A 294 -14.24 -14.66 -24.70
C ASP A 294 -13.11 -15.55 -25.29
N LEU A 295 -12.94 -16.79 -24.83
CA LEU A 295 -11.86 -17.72 -25.22
C LEU A 295 -12.15 -18.53 -26.50
#